data_AF-A0A4U5PE18-F1
#
_entry.id   AF-A0A4U5PE18-F1
#
_cell.length_a   1.000
_cell.length_b   1.000
_cell.length_c   1.000
_cell.angle_alpha   90.00
_cell.angle_beta   90.00
_cell.angle_gamma   90.00
#
_symmetry.space_group_name_H-M   'P 1'
#
loop_
_entity.id
_entity.type
_entity.pdbx_description
1 polymer ?
#
loop_
_entity_poly.entity_id
_entity_poly.type
_entity_poly.pdbx_seq_one_letter_code
_entity_poly.pdbx_strand_id
1 'polypeptide(L)'
;MRLRITLCLLVLLPVALSQGTNTCQDWNEALLKVVKAVVDFTDSNLKAACDVPSEKLILQYMINTLKVLSLKLQKPCIFTFQPLPFNSNCAPLNTANVQFYDFLVYYFSTNDILTSMCAQGCKVDKEAIELIEHRVIKLQDILNNLP
;
A
#
# COMPACT_ATOMS: atom_id res chain seq x y z
N MET A 1 -49.04 -26.82 9.56
CA MET A 1 -47.64 -26.80 10.05
C MET A 1 -46.57 -26.57 8.97
N ARG A 2 -46.88 -26.52 7.65
CA ARG A 2 -45.86 -26.33 6.60
C ARG A 2 -45.42 -24.88 6.34
N LEU A 3 -46.16 -23.87 6.81
CA LEU A 3 -45.82 -22.45 6.61
C LEU A 3 -44.79 -21.88 7.61
N ARG A 4 -44.60 -22.52 8.78
CA ARG A 4 -43.71 -21.98 9.83
C ARG A 4 -42.23 -22.27 9.56
N ILE A 5 -41.93 -23.32 8.80
CA ILE A 5 -40.54 -23.71 8.48
C ILE A 5 -39.96 -22.80 7.38
N THR A 6 -40.78 -22.33 6.46
CA THR A 6 -40.36 -21.44 5.37
C THR A 6 -39.98 -20.03 5.83
N LEU A 7 -40.59 -19.53 6.92
CA LEU A 7 -40.26 -18.21 7.47
C LEU A 7 -38.91 -18.17 8.19
N CYS A 8 -38.50 -19.25 8.87
CA CYS A 8 -37.20 -19.29 9.55
C CYS A 8 -36.01 -19.28 8.56
N LEU A 9 -36.20 -19.81 7.34
CA LEU A 9 -35.19 -19.76 6.28
C LEU A 9 -35.02 -18.36 5.67
N LEU A 10 -36.08 -17.54 5.64
CA LEU A 10 -36.05 -16.19 5.07
C LEU A 10 -35.43 -15.13 6.00
N VAL A 11 -35.41 -15.35 7.32
CA VAL A 11 -34.86 -14.40 8.30
C VAL A 11 -33.35 -14.59 8.52
N LEU A 12 -32.78 -15.74 8.14
CA LEU A 12 -31.34 -16.03 8.29
C LEU A 12 -30.51 -15.66 7.05
N LEU A 13 -31.13 -15.49 5.88
CA LEU A 13 -30.46 -15.10 4.65
C LEU A 13 -29.79 -13.71 4.67
N PRO A 14 -30.32 -12.65 5.34
CA PRO A 14 -29.70 -11.33 5.30
C PRO A 14 -28.37 -11.24 6.05
N VAL A 15 -28.19 -12.05 7.10
CA VAL A 15 -27.01 -11.96 8.00
C VAL A 15 -25.77 -12.60 7.38
N ALA A 16 -25.95 -13.63 6.54
CA ALA A 16 -24.86 -14.23 5.78
C ALA A 16 -24.43 -13.36 4.58
N LEU A 17 -25.34 -12.54 4.04
CA LEU A 17 -25.06 -11.67 2.89
C LEU A 17 -24.47 -10.30 3.29
N SER A 18 -24.60 -9.86 4.55
CA SER A 18 -24.06 -8.57 5.00
C SER A 18 -22.63 -8.64 5.58
N GLN A 19 -22.10 -9.82 5.90
CA GLN A 19 -20.76 -9.97 6.48
C GLN A 19 -19.64 -10.05 5.43
N GLY A 20 -19.98 -10.30 4.15
CA GLY A 20 -19.00 -10.44 3.07
C GLY A 20 -18.72 -9.17 2.26
N THR A 21 -19.57 -8.15 2.35
CA THR A 21 -19.47 -6.95 1.49
C THR A 21 -18.80 -5.76 2.17
N ASN A 22 -18.97 -5.57 3.48
CA ASN A 22 -18.35 -4.44 4.19
C ASN A 22 -16.84 -4.61 4.37
N THR A 23 -16.35 -5.84 4.51
CA THR A 23 -14.93 -6.11 4.79
C THR A 23 -14.01 -5.65 3.66
N CYS A 24 -14.35 -5.91 2.39
CA CYS A 24 -13.51 -5.47 1.27
C CYS A 24 -13.47 -3.95 1.11
N GLN A 25 -14.54 -3.24 1.44
CA GLN A 25 -14.53 -1.78 1.43
C GLN A 25 -13.64 -1.24 2.56
N ASP A 26 -13.80 -1.77 3.78
CA ASP A 26 -12.98 -1.38 4.93
C ASP A 26 -11.48 -1.59 4.66
N TRP A 27 -11.12 -2.71 4.01
CA TRP A 27 -9.75 -2.98 3.59
C TRP A 27 -9.24 -2.00 2.55
N ASN A 28 -10.05 -1.62 1.56
CA ASN A 28 -9.67 -0.61 0.56
C ASN A 28 -9.46 0.77 1.20
N GLU A 29 -10.31 1.17 2.13
CA GLU A 29 -10.15 2.42 2.87
C GLU A 29 -8.88 2.42 3.74
N ALA A 30 -8.61 1.30 4.41
CA ALA A 30 -7.38 1.11 5.18
C ALA A 30 -6.14 1.16 4.27
N LEU A 31 -6.19 0.46 3.14
CA LEU A 31 -5.11 0.42 2.16
C LEU A 31 -4.80 1.83 1.62
N LEU A 32 -5.84 2.58 1.26
CA LEU A 32 -5.69 3.94 0.75
C LEU A 32 -5.04 4.87 1.79
N LYS A 33 -5.39 4.75 3.08
CA LYS A 33 -4.76 5.52 4.16
C LYS A 33 -3.26 5.19 4.27
N VAL A 34 -2.91 3.91 4.21
CA VAL A 34 -1.51 3.47 4.26
C VAL A 34 -0.74 3.95 3.03
N VAL A 35 -1.33 3.83 1.84
CA VAL A 35 -0.71 4.32 0.60
C VAL A 35 -0.47 5.83 0.64
N LYS A 36 -1.41 6.62 1.19
CA LYS A 36 -1.23 8.06 1.42
C LYS A 36 -0.04 8.33 2.34
N ALA A 37 0.07 7.60 3.44
CA ALA A 37 1.21 7.73 4.36
C ALA A 37 2.55 7.35 3.68
N VAL A 38 2.59 6.28 2.88
CA VAL A 38 3.77 5.91 2.08
C VAL A 38 4.20 7.06 1.16
N VAL A 39 3.24 7.70 0.49
CA VAL A 39 3.50 8.87 -0.35
C VAL A 39 4.09 10.03 0.46
N ASP A 40 3.52 10.34 1.63
CA ASP A 40 4.01 11.41 2.50
C ASP A 40 5.44 11.16 3.00
N PHE A 41 5.78 9.89 3.31
CA PHE A 41 7.14 9.53 3.71
C PHE A 41 8.15 9.67 2.58
N THR A 42 7.74 9.57 1.32
CA THR A 42 8.67 9.88 0.23
C THR A 42 9.07 11.36 0.21
N ASP A 43 8.16 12.30 0.52
CA ASP A 43 8.51 13.72 0.66
C ASP A 43 9.42 13.96 1.87
N SER A 44 9.19 13.24 2.97
CA SER A 44 10.03 13.31 4.18
C SER A 44 11.46 12.81 3.91
N ASN A 45 11.58 11.71 3.17
CA ASN A 45 12.86 11.16 2.72
C ASN A 45 13.65 12.15 1.85
N LEU A 46 13.01 12.81 0.89
CA LEU A 46 13.69 13.80 0.05
C LEU A 46 14.22 14.99 0.85
N LYS A 47 13.45 15.47 1.84
CA LYS A 47 13.89 16.55 2.74
C LYS A 47 15.04 16.15 3.65
N ALA A 48 15.22 14.86 3.91
CA ALA A 48 16.25 14.33 4.80
C ALA A 48 17.55 13.97 4.08
N ALA A 49 17.58 14.03 2.75
CA ALA A 49 18.80 13.79 1.98
C ALA A 49 19.86 14.86 2.32
N CYS A 50 21.11 14.43 2.47
CA CYS A 50 22.21 15.29 2.92
C CYS A 50 22.91 15.99 1.75
N ASP A 51 22.85 15.39 0.57
CA ASP A 51 23.57 15.80 -0.62
C ASP A 51 22.93 15.19 -1.88
N VAL A 52 23.35 15.67 -3.06
CA VAL A 52 22.85 15.19 -4.36
C VAL A 52 23.04 13.67 -4.54
N PRO A 53 24.19 13.04 -4.19
CA PRO A 53 24.34 11.59 -4.27
C PRO A 53 23.35 10.80 -3.41
N SER A 54 23.12 11.20 -2.16
CA SER A 54 22.17 10.54 -1.26
C SER A 54 20.72 10.75 -1.71
N GLU A 55 20.38 11.93 -2.23
CA GLU A 55 19.07 12.21 -2.82
C GLU A 55 18.81 11.30 -4.04
N LYS A 56 19.80 11.17 -4.93
CA LYS A 56 19.73 10.27 -6.08
C LYS A 56 19.51 8.81 -5.67
N LEU A 57 20.24 8.34 -4.65
CA LEU A 57 20.11 6.98 -4.13
C LEU A 57 18.71 6.72 -3.57
N ILE A 58 18.17 7.62 -2.75
CA ILE A 58 16.83 7.42 -2.16
C ILE A 58 15.73 7.53 -3.22
N LEU A 59 15.87 8.42 -4.20
CA LEU A 59 14.91 8.51 -5.31
C LEU A 59 14.84 7.20 -6.09
N GLN A 60 15.99 6.65 -6.49
CA GLN A 60 16.05 5.37 -7.20
C GLN A 60 15.44 4.24 -6.37
N TYR A 61 15.75 4.21 -5.07
CA TYR A 61 15.19 3.25 -4.13
C TYR A 61 13.65 3.35 -4.05
N MET A 62 13.11 4.55 -3.81
CA MET A 62 11.68 4.78 -3.69
C MET A 62 10.96 4.49 -5.01
N ILE A 63 11.48 4.92 -6.16
CA ILE A 63 10.90 4.64 -7.48
C ILE A 63 10.80 3.14 -7.73
N ASN A 64 11.88 2.40 -7.49
CA ASN A 64 11.88 0.95 -7.72
C ASN A 64 10.90 0.25 -6.78
N THR A 65 10.89 0.63 -5.50
CA THR A 65 9.99 0.08 -4.49
C THR A 65 8.53 0.35 -4.84
N LEU A 66 8.19 1.58 -5.21
CA LEU A 66 6.83 1.98 -5.55
C LEU A 66 6.35 1.36 -6.87
N LYS A 67 7.22 1.13 -7.85
CA LYS A 67 6.87 0.37 -9.06
C LYS A 67 6.46 -1.06 -8.74
N VAL A 68 7.23 -1.73 -7.88
CA VAL A 68 6.87 -3.09 -7.43
C VAL A 68 5.59 -3.08 -6.59
N LEU A 69 5.40 -2.05 -5.74
CA LEU A 69 4.16 -1.87 -4.99
C LEU A 69 2.96 -1.70 -5.94
N SER A 70 3.04 -0.87 -6.98
CA SER A 70 1.96 -0.72 -7.96
C SER A 70 1.59 -2.06 -8.61
N LEU A 71 2.59 -2.84 -9.05
CA LEU A 71 2.36 -4.18 -9.58
C LEU A 71 1.69 -5.10 -8.55
N LYS A 72 2.08 -4.99 -7.28
CA LYS A 72 1.49 -5.75 -6.18
C LYS A 72 0.04 -5.32 -5.93
N LEU A 73 -0.28 -4.02 -5.95
CA LEU A 73 -1.65 -3.52 -5.81
C LEU A 73 -2.56 -4.00 -6.95
N GLN A 74 -2.05 -4.02 -8.18
CA GLN A 74 -2.77 -4.56 -9.35
C GLN A 74 -2.97 -6.09 -9.26
N LYS A 75 -2.03 -6.79 -8.61
CA LYS A 75 -1.97 -8.26 -8.54
C LYS A 75 -1.67 -8.72 -7.10
N PRO A 76 -2.57 -8.47 -6.14
CA PRO A 76 -2.27 -8.61 -4.72
C PRO A 76 -1.91 -10.03 -4.31
N CYS A 77 -2.31 -11.05 -5.07
CA CYS A 77 -2.18 -12.46 -4.67
C CYS A 77 -1.11 -13.24 -5.43
N ILE A 78 -0.37 -12.60 -6.35
CA ILE A 78 0.52 -13.31 -7.28
C ILE A 78 1.95 -13.47 -6.72
N PHE A 79 2.45 -12.52 -5.95
CA PHE A 79 3.82 -12.55 -5.45
C PHE A 79 3.94 -11.82 -4.10
N THR A 80 5.01 -12.11 -3.37
CA THR A 80 5.34 -11.42 -2.12
C THR A 80 6.04 -10.10 -2.41
N PHE A 81 5.54 -9.00 -1.82
CA PHE A 81 6.21 -7.72 -1.90
C PHE A 81 7.15 -7.57 -0.70
N GLN A 82 8.45 -7.57 -0.95
CA GLN A 82 9.46 -7.43 0.10
C GLN A 82 10.54 -6.47 -0.37
N PRO A 83 10.36 -5.15 -0.15
CA PRO A 83 11.39 -4.19 -0.48
C PRO A 83 12.67 -4.50 0.29
N LEU A 84 13.81 -4.27 -0.35
CA LEU A 84 15.08 -4.31 0.34
C LEU A 84 15.17 -3.13 1.33
N PRO A 85 15.85 -3.30 2.47
CA PRO A 85 16.12 -2.16 3.35
C PRO A 85 17.03 -1.15 2.64
N PHE A 86 16.75 0.13 2.82
CA PHE A 86 17.62 1.21 2.34
C PHE A 86 18.74 1.48 3.35
N ASN A 87 19.91 1.84 2.84
CA ASN A 87 20.99 2.36 3.66
C ASN A 87 21.84 3.36 2.86
N SER A 88 22.37 4.37 3.54
CA SER A 88 23.27 5.37 2.99
C SER A 88 24.24 5.88 4.07
N ASN A 89 25.21 6.72 3.68
CA ASN A 89 26.06 7.42 4.65
C ASN A 89 25.37 8.67 5.25
N CYS A 90 24.16 9.02 4.82
CA CYS A 90 23.39 10.14 5.34
C CYS A 90 22.51 9.68 6.51
N ALA A 91 22.98 9.89 7.74
CA ALA A 91 22.26 9.44 8.95
C ALA A 91 20.82 10.01 9.09
N PRO A 92 20.56 11.30 8.78
CA PRO A 92 19.20 11.83 8.78
C PRO A 92 18.27 11.08 7.81
N LEU A 93 18.76 10.78 6.61
CA LEU A 93 18.02 10.03 5.60
C LEU A 93 17.71 8.59 6.03
N ASN A 94 18.69 7.90 6.62
CA ASN A 94 18.48 6.55 7.15
C ASN A 94 17.37 6.54 8.21
N THR A 95 17.34 7.57 9.07
CA THR A 95 16.32 7.72 10.11
C THR A 95 14.95 8.02 9.51
N ALA A 96 14.87 8.93 8.54
CA ALA A 96 13.62 9.27 7.86
C ALA A 96 13.02 8.07 7.11
N ASN A 97 13.86 7.21 6.52
CA ASN A 97 13.39 6.10 5.71
C ASN A 97 12.77 4.94 6.51
N VAL A 98 13.02 4.86 7.83
CA VAL A 98 12.42 3.81 8.68
C VAL A 98 10.91 3.77 8.51
N GLN A 99 10.24 4.92 8.59
CA GLN A 99 8.78 4.98 8.49
C GLN A 99 8.26 4.60 7.09
N PHE A 100 8.98 5.01 6.03
CA PHE A 100 8.66 4.57 4.67
C PHE A 100 8.71 3.04 4.57
N TYR A 101 9.76 2.41 5.10
CA TYR A 101 9.91 0.96 5.09
C TYR A 101 8.83 0.25 5.92
N ASP A 102 8.52 0.77 7.11
CA ASP A 102 7.60 0.14 8.05
C ASP A 102 6.17 0.08 7.50
N PHE A 103 5.71 1.15 6.85
CA PHE A 103 4.40 1.22 6.21
C PHE A 103 4.28 0.34 4.97
N LEU A 104 5.39 -0.16 4.45
CA LEU A 104 5.41 -1.14 3.36
C LEU A 104 5.33 -2.59 3.87
N VAL A 105 5.99 -2.89 5.00
CA VAL A 105 6.33 -4.27 5.41
C VAL A 105 5.61 -4.77 6.66
N TYR A 106 5.40 -3.94 7.69
CA TYR A 106 5.00 -4.42 9.03
C TYR A 106 3.48 -4.49 9.27
N TYR A 107 3.03 -4.71 10.51
CA TYR A 107 1.61 -4.90 10.84
C TYR A 107 0.78 -3.65 10.54
N PHE A 108 -0.43 -3.80 9.97
CA PHE A 108 -1.22 -2.71 9.37
C PHE A 108 -0.51 -1.96 8.20
N SER A 109 0.48 -2.58 7.57
CA SER A 109 1.10 -2.07 6.33
C SER A 109 0.32 -2.48 5.08
N THR A 110 0.83 -2.04 3.91
CA THR A 110 0.36 -2.54 2.61
C THR A 110 0.40 -4.07 2.53
N ASN A 111 1.43 -4.73 3.05
CA ASN A 111 1.54 -6.19 2.92
C ASN A 111 0.49 -6.96 3.71
N ASP A 112 0.21 -6.52 4.93
CA ASP A 112 -0.75 -7.15 5.83
C ASP A 112 -2.18 -7.01 5.29
N ILE A 113 -2.52 -5.79 4.84
CA ILE A 113 -3.81 -5.50 4.21
C ILE A 113 -3.99 -6.30 2.93
N LEU A 114 -3.00 -6.31 2.03
CA LEU A 114 -3.11 -7.01 0.75
C LEU A 114 -3.17 -8.54 0.92
N THR A 115 -2.48 -9.08 1.93
CA THR A 115 -2.61 -10.50 2.31
C THR A 115 -4.04 -10.83 2.74
N SER A 116 -4.63 -9.97 3.59
CA SER A 116 -6.00 -10.14 4.07
C SER A 116 -7.02 -10.00 2.94
N MET A 117 -6.84 -9.01 2.06
CA MET A 117 -7.65 -8.84 0.84
C MET A 117 -7.58 -10.08 -0.06
N CYS A 118 -6.41 -10.67 -0.22
CA CYS A 118 -6.25 -11.90 -1.01
C CYS A 118 -6.99 -13.10 -0.44
N ALA A 119 -6.91 -13.29 0.88
CA ALA A 119 -7.63 -14.37 1.55
C ALA A 119 -9.15 -14.23 1.38
N GLN A 120 -9.65 -13.00 1.25
CA GLN A 120 -11.09 -12.69 1.08
C GLN A 120 -11.50 -12.50 -0.39
N GLY A 121 -10.58 -12.61 -1.35
CA GLY A 121 -10.87 -12.36 -2.77
C GLY A 121 -11.25 -10.91 -3.11
N CYS A 122 -10.85 -9.95 -2.27
CA CYS A 122 -11.12 -8.53 -2.49
C CYS A 122 -10.31 -7.99 -3.67
N LYS A 123 -10.91 -7.06 -4.42
CA LYS A 123 -10.20 -6.26 -5.41
C LYS A 123 -9.66 -4.99 -4.78
N VAL A 124 -8.49 -4.55 -5.23
CA VAL A 124 -7.92 -3.26 -4.86
C VAL A 124 -8.54 -2.16 -5.72
N ASP A 125 -8.98 -1.09 -5.08
CA ASP A 125 -9.52 0.08 -5.75
C ASP A 125 -8.44 0.83 -6.53
N LYS A 126 -8.84 1.38 -7.69
CA LYS A 126 -7.92 2.07 -8.59
C LYS A 126 -7.24 3.28 -7.96
N GLU A 127 -7.93 3.97 -7.04
CA GLU A 127 -7.40 5.17 -6.40
C GLU A 127 -6.03 4.93 -5.75
N ALA A 128 -5.85 3.80 -5.05
CA ALA A 128 -4.58 3.45 -4.43
C ALA A 128 -3.47 3.19 -5.47
N ILE A 129 -3.80 2.56 -6.59
CA ILE A 129 -2.87 2.26 -7.68
C ILE A 129 -2.44 3.57 -8.36
N GLU A 130 -3.41 4.40 -8.74
CA GLU A 130 -3.20 5.69 -9.42
C GLU A 130 -2.36 6.63 -8.55
N LEU A 131 -2.57 6.63 -7.23
CA LEU A 131 -1.80 7.44 -6.30
C LEU A 131 -0.31 7.05 -6.28
N ILE A 132 0.00 5.74 -6.29
CA ILE A 132 1.37 5.24 -6.39
C ILE A 132 1.98 5.54 -7.75
N GLU A 133 1.26 5.31 -8.85
CA GLU A 133 1.75 5.56 -10.21
C GLU A 133 2.06 7.04 -10.43
N HIS A 134 1.17 7.92 -10.01
CA HIS A 134 1.41 9.36 -10.06
C HIS A 134 2.61 9.75 -9.21
N ARG A 135 2.78 9.15 -8.01
CA ARG A 135 3.95 9.44 -7.18
C ARG A 135 5.25 8.97 -7.84
N VAL A 136 5.26 7.81 -8.48
CA VAL A 136 6.42 7.32 -9.24
C VAL A 136 6.82 8.32 -10.34
N ILE A 137 5.85 8.83 -11.11
CA ILE A 137 6.10 9.84 -12.16
C ILE A 137 6.76 11.08 -11.54
N LYS A 138 6.18 11.62 -10.46
CA LYS A 138 6.73 12.79 -9.77
C LYS A 138 8.17 12.56 -9.27
N LEU A 139 8.46 11.40 -8.70
CA LEU A 139 9.82 11.08 -8.25
C LEU A 139 10.79 10.92 -9.43
N GLN A 140 10.34 10.34 -10.55
CA GLN A 140 11.15 10.25 -11.77
C GLN A 140 11.46 11.63 -12.33
N ASP A 141 10.50 12.56 -12.33
CA ASP A 141 10.72 13.93 -12.76
C ASP A 141 11.75 14.64 -11.87
N ILE A 142 11.68 14.46 -10.55
CA ILE A 142 12.71 15.00 -9.63
C ILE A 142 14.07 14.40 -9.96
N LEU A 143 14.15 13.07 -10.12
CA LEU A 143 15.40 12.37 -10.46
C LEU A 143 16.03 12.85 -11.77
N ASN A 144 15.22 13.13 -12.79
CA ASN A 144 15.68 13.59 -14.09
C ASN A 144 16.15 15.05 -14.10
N ASN A 145 15.73 15.86 -13.12
CA ASN A 145 16.07 17.28 -13.00
C ASN A 145 17.05 17.56 -11.85
N LEU A 146 17.63 16.52 -11.25
CA LEU A 146 18.68 16.68 -10.24
C LEU A 146 19.96 17.25 -10.88
N PRO A 147 20.58 18.29 -10.28
CA PRO A 147 21.77 18.95 -10.80
C PRO A 147 23.03 18.08 -10.84
#